data_AF-D4YL25-F1
#
_entry.id   AF-D4YL25-F1
#
_cell.length_a   1.000
_cell.length_b   1.000
_cell.length_c   1.000
_cell.angle_alpha   90.00
_cell.angle_beta   90.00
_cell.angle_gamma   90.00
#
_symmetry.space_group_name_H-M   'P 1'
#
loop_
_entity.id
_entity.type
_entity.pdbx_description
1 polymer ?
#
loop_
_entity_poly.entity_id
_entity_poly.type
_entity_poly.pdbx_seq_one_letter_code
_entity_poly.pdbx_strand_id
1 'polypeptide(L)'
;MTIVFDCIFTSVLVAGVVTNGLLAGVFFAFSCAINPGFRHIDDRSYVGAFRAINGVILNGWFLSVFLVAPLTAVAGAILAVGREDVSAFGWLVVGAACSVLSFGITAAGNVPLNRALDRAPADTAQRLRDTRKGFEAPWNRWNHTRTVLSTGALVTLVIAASGQS
;
A
#
# COMPACT_ATOMS: atom_id res chain seq x y z
N MET A 1 -1.66 35.37 -5.01
CA MET A 1 -0.88 34.14 -5.35
C MET A 1 -0.88 33.13 -4.21
N THR A 2 -0.98 33.57 -2.95
CA THR A 2 -0.97 32.73 -1.73
C THR A 2 -2.19 31.81 -1.58
N ILE A 3 -3.43 32.33 -1.75
CA ILE A 3 -4.66 31.53 -1.54
C ILE A 3 -4.76 30.32 -2.48
N VAL A 4 -4.49 30.50 -3.78
CA VAL A 4 -4.57 29.41 -4.76
C VAL A 4 -3.54 28.32 -4.45
N PHE A 5 -2.33 28.72 -4.05
CA PHE A 5 -1.27 27.80 -3.67
C PHE A 5 -1.64 27.00 -2.41
N ASP A 6 -2.22 27.65 -1.40
CA ASP A 6 -2.69 26.98 -0.19
C ASP A 6 -3.82 25.99 -0.49
N CYS A 7 -4.79 26.37 -1.35
CA CYS A 7 -5.84 25.45 -1.80
C CYS A 7 -5.26 24.21 -2.51
N ILE A 8 -4.24 24.40 -3.36
CA ILE A 8 -3.56 23.29 -4.05
C ILE A 8 -2.86 22.40 -3.03
N PHE A 9 -2.09 22.98 -2.12
CA PHE A 9 -1.36 22.23 -1.11
C PHE A 9 -2.29 21.41 -0.22
N THR A 10 -3.36 22.01 0.31
CA THR A 10 -4.36 21.31 1.11
C THR A 10 -5.02 20.19 0.31
N SER A 11 -5.37 20.42 -0.96
CA SER A 11 -5.97 19.38 -1.81
C SER A 11 -5.03 18.19 -2.03
N VAL A 12 -3.74 18.46 -2.24
CA VAL A 12 -2.70 17.42 -2.37
C VAL A 12 -2.55 16.62 -1.07
N LEU A 13 -2.54 17.28 0.08
CA LEU A 13 -2.44 16.60 1.37
C LEU A 13 -3.67 15.74 1.68
N VAL A 14 -4.87 16.27 1.45
CA VAL A 14 -6.11 15.51 1.63
C VAL A 14 -6.12 14.28 0.73
N ALA A 15 -5.75 14.43 -0.55
CA ALA A 15 -5.64 13.30 -1.45
C ALA A 15 -4.60 12.27 -0.98
N GLY A 16 -3.44 12.71 -0.49
CA GLY A 16 -2.40 11.84 0.07
C GLY A 16 -2.84 11.08 1.32
N VAL A 17 -3.51 11.76 2.26
CA VAL A 17 -4.06 11.16 3.48
C VAL A 17 -5.10 10.10 3.12
N VAL A 18 -6.08 10.44 2.28
CA VAL A 18 -7.17 9.54 1.91
C VAL A 18 -6.65 8.30 1.19
N THR A 19 -5.79 8.47 0.20
CA THR A 19 -5.30 7.35 -0.62
C THR A 19 -4.32 6.44 0.15
N ASN A 20 -3.40 7.00 0.95
CA ASN A 20 -2.56 6.17 1.83
C ASN A 20 -3.38 5.48 2.93
N GLY A 21 -4.46 6.11 3.42
CA GLY A 21 -5.39 5.48 4.36
C GLY A 21 -6.15 4.30 3.76
N LEU A 22 -6.64 4.42 2.53
CA LEU A 22 -7.27 3.31 1.80
C LEU A 22 -6.28 2.15 1.60
N LEU A 23 -5.03 2.42 1.20
CA LEU A 23 -4.00 1.39 1.06
C LEU A 23 -3.67 0.72 2.41
N ALA A 24 -3.49 1.53 3.46
CA ALA A 24 -3.25 1.03 4.82
C ALA A 24 -4.40 0.10 5.26
N GLY A 25 -5.65 0.51 5.05
CA GLY A 25 -6.83 -0.30 5.37
C GLY A 25 -6.87 -1.63 4.62
N VAL A 26 -6.65 -1.62 3.31
CA VAL A 26 -6.61 -2.85 2.50
C VAL A 26 -5.50 -3.79 2.99
N PHE A 27 -4.28 -3.30 3.16
CA PHE A 27 -3.16 -4.14 3.60
C PHE A 27 -3.37 -4.65 5.04
N PHE A 28 -3.89 -3.80 5.92
CA PHE A 28 -4.24 -4.18 7.29
C PHE A 28 -5.28 -5.29 7.32
N ALA A 29 -6.36 -5.19 6.53
CA ALA A 29 -7.40 -6.23 6.44
C ALA A 29 -6.81 -7.58 6.02
N PHE A 30 -5.84 -7.59 5.09
CA PHE A 30 -5.11 -8.80 4.75
C PHE A 30 -4.32 -9.36 5.93
N SER A 31 -3.60 -8.48 6.63
CA SER A 31 -2.75 -8.87 7.76
C SER A 31 -3.52 -9.35 8.99
N CYS A 32 -4.67 -8.77 9.31
CA CYS A 32 -5.40 -9.05 10.56
C CYS A 32 -6.57 -10.04 10.42
N ALA A 33 -7.14 -10.18 9.22
CA ALA A 33 -8.33 -11.01 9.01
C ALA A 33 -8.14 -12.06 7.91
N ILE A 34 -7.77 -11.64 6.70
CA ILE A 34 -7.75 -12.56 5.53
C ILE A 34 -6.64 -13.60 5.67
N ASN A 35 -5.39 -13.19 5.92
CA ASN A 35 -4.27 -14.13 6.05
C ASN A 35 -4.43 -15.07 7.25
N PRO A 36 -4.87 -14.63 8.44
CA PRO A 36 -5.25 -15.55 9.52
C PRO A 36 -6.38 -16.49 9.11
N GLY A 37 -7.42 -16.00 8.44
CA GLY A 37 -8.51 -16.82 7.92
C GLY A 37 -8.02 -17.91 6.96
N PHE A 38 -7.09 -17.57 6.08
CA PHE A 38 -6.48 -18.49 5.12
C PHE A 38 -5.67 -19.63 5.76
N ARG A 39 -5.25 -19.52 7.03
CA ARG A 39 -4.64 -20.65 7.75
C ARG A 39 -5.63 -21.78 8.06
N HIS A 40 -6.92 -21.50 8.00
CA HIS A 40 -7.99 -22.46 8.32
C HIS A 40 -8.58 -23.13 7.08
N ILE A 41 -8.05 -22.85 5.89
CA ILE A 41 -8.49 -23.46 4.63
C ILE A 41 -7.38 -24.29 4.00
N ASP A 42 -7.79 -25.26 3.18
CA ASP A 42 -6.89 -26.15 2.45
C ASP A 42 -6.16 -25.42 1.30
N ASP A 43 -5.12 -26.05 0.76
CA ASP A 43 -4.25 -25.43 -0.25
C ASP A 43 -4.95 -25.15 -1.59
N ARG A 44 -5.95 -25.97 -1.96
CA ARG A 44 -6.73 -25.73 -3.18
C ARG A 44 -7.53 -24.45 -3.02
N SER A 45 -8.22 -24.31 -1.89
CA SER A 45 -9.01 -23.13 -1.56
C SER A 45 -8.11 -21.88 -1.45
N TYR A 46 -6.95 -22.00 -0.80
CA TYR A 46 -5.97 -20.91 -0.70
C TYR A 46 -5.52 -20.41 -2.08
N VAL A 47 -4.98 -21.31 -2.92
CA VAL A 47 -4.41 -20.95 -4.23
C VAL A 47 -5.50 -20.42 -5.15
N GLY A 48 -6.68 -21.05 -5.14
CA GLY A 48 -7.83 -20.61 -5.92
C GLY A 48 -8.29 -19.20 -5.53
N ALA A 49 -8.45 -18.94 -4.23
CA ALA A 49 -8.87 -17.63 -3.73
C ALA A 49 -7.87 -16.53 -4.08
N PHE A 50 -6.58 -16.75 -3.85
CA PHE A 50 -5.56 -15.75 -4.15
C PHE A 50 -5.46 -15.44 -5.65
N ARG A 51 -5.57 -16.45 -6.52
CA ARG A 51 -5.62 -16.24 -7.98
C ARG A 51 -6.84 -15.45 -8.41
N ALA A 52 -8.01 -15.78 -7.85
CA ALA A 52 -9.23 -15.04 -8.12
C ALA A 52 -9.09 -13.56 -7.72
N ILE A 53 -8.51 -13.29 -6.54
CA ILE A 53 -8.19 -11.93 -6.09
C ILE A 53 -7.22 -11.24 -7.05
N ASN A 54 -6.11 -11.89 -7.43
CA ASN A 54 -5.13 -11.34 -8.37
C ASN A 54 -5.78 -10.95 -9.71
N GLY A 55 -6.73 -11.76 -10.19
CA GLY A 55 -7.45 -11.51 -11.43
C GLY A 55 -8.36 -10.27 -11.41
N VAL A 56 -8.83 -9.84 -10.23
CA VAL A 56 -9.81 -8.73 -10.11
C VAL A 56 -9.25 -7.48 -9.43
N ILE A 57 -8.14 -7.59 -8.70
CA ILE A 57 -7.60 -6.48 -7.90
C ILE A 57 -7.00 -5.36 -8.78
N LEU A 58 -6.54 -5.67 -9.98
CA LEU A 58 -6.07 -4.69 -10.97
C LEU A 58 -7.23 -4.05 -11.72
N ASN A 59 -8.11 -3.36 -10.99
CA ASN A 59 -9.19 -2.56 -11.53
C ASN A 59 -8.87 -1.06 -11.42
N GLY A 60 -9.66 -0.23 -12.11
CA GLY A 60 -9.46 1.22 -12.15
C GLY A 60 -9.42 1.86 -10.76
N TRP A 61 -10.32 1.46 -9.86
CA TRP A 61 -10.39 2.02 -8.51
C TRP A 61 -9.11 1.79 -7.70
N PHE A 62 -8.64 0.54 -7.67
CA PHE A 62 -7.41 0.20 -6.94
C PHE A 62 -6.19 0.87 -7.58
N LEU A 63 -6.06 0.83 -8.90
CA LEU A 63 -4.93 1.43 -9.61
C LEU A 63 -4.87 2.95 -9.41
N SER A 64 -6.02 3.63 -9.43
CA SER A 64 -6.09 5.06 -9.12
C SER A 64 -5.58 5.35 -7.72
N VAL A 65 -6.08 4.65 -6.69
CA VAL A 65 -5.61 4.85 -5.30
C VAL A 65 -4.12 4.53 -5.16
N PHE A 66 -3.68 3.41 -5.75
CA PHE A 66 -2.32 2.91 -5.65
C PHE A 66 -1.28 3.86 -6.30
N LEU A 67 -1.62 4.51 -7.41
CA LEU A 67 -0.75 5.48 -8.08
C LEU A 67 -0.81 6.86 -7.43
N VAL A 68 -2.01 7.32 -7.03
CA VAL A 68 -2.20 8.66 -6.46
C VAL A 68 -1.51 8.79 -5.10
N ALA A 69 -1.48 7.73 -4.28
CA ALA A 69 -0.87 7.74 -2.96
C ALA A 69 0.59 8.24 -2.92
N PRO A 70 1.55 7.61 -3.62
CA PRO A 70 2.93 8.09 -3.62
C PRO A 70 3.09 9.43 -4.34
N LEU A 71 2.32 9.68 -5.41
CA LEU A 71 2.42 10.94 -6.17
C LEU A 71 2.04 12.15 -5.32
N THR A 72 0.92 12.06 -4.59
CA THR A 72 0.43 13.16 -3.74
C THR A 72 1.29 13.32 -2.49
N ALA A 73 1.81 12.24 -1.90
CA ALA A 73 2.74 12.34 -0.77
C ALA A 73 4.05 13.06 -1.19
N VAL A 74 4.63 12.71 -2.34
CA VAL A 74 5.83 13.37 -2.88
C VAL A 74 5.54 14.82 -3.27
N ALA A 75 4.41 15.08 -3.95
CA ALA A 75 4.01 16.44 -4.30
C ALA A 75 3.83 17.32 -3.06
N GLY A 76 3.24 16.79 -1.97
CA GLY A 76 3.13 17.50 -0.70
C GLY A 76 4.50 17.89 -0.14
N ALA A 77 5.48 16.98 -0.13
CA ALA A 77 6.83 17.29 0.32
C ALA A 77 7.50 18.37 -0.55
N ILE A 78 7.35 18.30 -1.88
CA ILE A 78 7.92 19.29 -2.81
C ILE A 78 7.27 20.67 -2.61
N LEU A 79 5.95 20.74 -2.48
CA LEU A 79 5.21 22.00 -2.28
C LEU A 79 5.50 22.63 -0.92
N ALA A 80 6.00 21.87 0.05
CA ALA A 80 6.41 22.39 1.35
C ALA A 80 7.84 22.97 1.36
N VAL A 81 8.62 22.81 0.29
CA VAL A 81 9.98 23.39 0.19
C VAL A 81 9.90 24.92 0.27
N GLY A 82 10.65 25.50 1.21
CA GLY A 82 10.71 26.95 1.41
C GLY A 82 9.59 27.51 2.30
N ARG A 83 8.70 26.67 2.86
CA ARG A 83 7.82 27.09 3.96
C ARG A 83 8.62 27.18 5.26
N GLU A 84 8.25 28.13 6.12
CA GLU A 84 8.95 28.39 7.39
C GLU A 84 8.78 27.26 8.43
N ASP A 85 7.75 26.42 8.28
CA ASP A 85 7.49 25.29 9.19
C ASP A 85 8.35 24.07 8.84
N VAL A 86 9.56 24.05 9.42
CA VAL A 86 10.54 22.96 9.31
C VAL A 86 10.01 21.63 9.88
N SER A 87 9.14 21.68 10.89
CA SER A 87 8.58 20.48 11.53
C SER A 87 7.62 19.77 10.59
N ALA A 88 6.69 20.50 9.98
CA ALA A 88 5.77 19.95 8.97
C ALA A 88 6.51 19.38 7.77
N PHE A 89 7.58 20.03 7.30
CA PHE A 89 8.41 19.53 6.20
C PHE A 89 9.02 18.16 6.49
N GLY A 90 9.58 17.95 7.70
CA GLY A 90 10.15 16.66 8.09
C GLY A 90 9.13 15.52 8.03
N TRP A 91 7.92 15.74 8.52
CA TRP A 91 6.84 14.75 8.46
C TRP A 91 6.39 14.44 7.04
N LEU A 92 6.32 15.44 6.16
CA LEU A 92 5.98 15.24 4.75
C LEU A 92 7.02 14.39 4.02
N VAL A 93 8.31 14.61 4.30
CA VAL A 93 9.40 13.81 3.73
C VAL A 93 9.31 12.35 4.18
N VAL A 94 9.07 12.12 5.48
CA VAL A 94 8.87 10.76 6.01
C VAL A 94 7.64 10.11 5.37
N GLY A 95 6.52 10.82 5.27
CA GLY A 95 5.30 10.31 4.66
C GLY A 95 5.49 9.93 3.18
N ALA A 96 6.18 10.78 2.42
CA ALA A 96 6.56 10.52 1.03
C ALA A 96 7.45 9.28 0.91
N ALA A 97 8.49 9.17 1.74
CA ALA A 97 9.40 8.02 1.74
C ALA A 97 8.65 6.72 2.06
N CYS A 98 7.81 6.72 3.09
CA CYS A 98 7.00 5.56 3.46
C CYS A 98 6.05 5.13 2.32
N SER A 99 5.35 6.09 1.70
CA SER A 99 4.42 5.82 0.60
C SER A 99 5.14 5.22 -0.63
N VAL A 100 6.27 5.81 -1.02
CA VAL A 100 7.11 5.33 -2.13
C VAL A 100 7.68 3.94 -1.85
N LEU A 101 8.15 3.67 -0.63
CA LEU A 101 8.65 2.35 -0.25
C LEU A 101 7.53 1.29 -0.28
N SER A 102 6.32 1.62 0.18
CA SER A 102 5.15 0.72 0.12
C SER A 102 4.78 0.37 -1.33
N PHE A 103 4.81 1.37 -2.22
CA PHE A 103 4.65 1.19 -3.65
C PHE A 103 5.74 0.28 -4.25
N GLY A 104 7.02 0.56 -3.91
CA GLY A 104 8.17 -0.23 -4.36
C GLY A 104 8.10 -1.70 -3.94
N ILE A 105 7.76 -1.98 -2.68
CA ILE A 105 7.56 -3.35 -2.18
C ILE A 105 6.41 -4.04 -2.93
N THR A 106 5.34 -3.31 -3.25
CA THR A 106 4.26 -3.89 -4.05
C THR A 106 4.75 -4.28 -5.44
N ALA A 107 5.43 -3.36 -6.14
CA ALA A 107 5.87 -3.56 -7.51
C ALA A 107 7.00 -4.61 -7.65
N ALA A 108 7.95 -4.62 -6.72
CA ALA A 108 9.13 -5.49 -6.76
C ALA A 108 9.01 -6.77 -5.91
N GLY A 109 8.05 -6.84 -4.98
CA GLY A 109 7.85 -7.97 -4.08
C GLY A 109 6.52 -8.69 -4.33
N ASN A 110 5.39 -8.06 -3.97
CA ASN A 110 4.09 -8.73 -4.04
C ASN A 110 3.62 -9.03 -5.47
N VAL A 111 3.82 -8.11 -6.43
CA VAL A 111 3.39 -8.33 -7.82
C VAL A 111 4.14 -9.50 -8.48
N PRO A 112 5.48 -9.63 -8.35
CA PRO A 112 6.18 -10.82 -8.83
C PRO A 112 5.70 -12.11 -8.18
N LEU A 113 5.47 -12.12 -6.86
CA LEU A 113 4.92 -13.27 -6.16
C LEU A 113 3.53 -13.66 -6.68
N ASN A 114 2.65 -12.67 -6.91
CA ASN A 114 1.31 -12.88 -7.46
C ASN A 114 1.39 -13.53 -8.85
N ARG A 115 2.22 -12.97 -9.74
CA ARG A 115 2.43 -13.52 -11.10
C ARG A 115 3.00 -14.93 -11.07
N ALA A 116 3.92 -15.22 -10.14
CA ALA A 116 4.47 -16.56 -9.96
C ALA A 116 3.40 -17.54 -9.48
N LEU A 117 2.55 -17.12 -8.52
CA LEU A 117 1.42 -17.90 -8.04
C LEU A 117 0.42 -18.20 -9.16
N ASP A 118 0.11 -17.23 -10.01
CA ASP A 118 -0.85 -17.39 -11.11
C ASP A 118 -0.36 -18.41 -12.16
N ARG A 119 0.97 -18.52 -12.34
CA ARG A 119 1.60 -19.43 -13.32
C ARG A 119 1.95 -20.81 -12.77
N ALA A 120 1.99 -20.98 -11.45
CA ALA A 120 2.40 -22.25 -10.83
C ALA A 120 1.45 -23.42 -11.21
N PRO A 121 1.91 -24.67 -11.31
CA PRO A 121 0.98 -25.79 -11.52
C PRO A 121 0.18 -26.08 -10.24
N ALA A 122 -1.12 -26.40 -10.39
CA ALA A 122 -2.08 -26.50 -9.29
C ALA A 122 -3.07 -27.69 -9.44
N ASP A 123 -2.71 -28.67 -10.26
CA ASP A 123 -3.54 -29.80 -10.69
C ASP A 123 -3.39 -31.05 -9.80
N THR A 124 -2.35 -31.11 -8.96
CA THR A 124 -2.21 -32.16 -7.93
C THR A 124 -2.12 -31.57 -6.53
N ALA A 125 -2.55 -32.34 -5.52
CA ALA A 125 -2.48 -31.93 -4.12
C ALA A 125 -1.05 -31.60 -3.66
N GLN A 126 -0.05 -32.34 -4.16
CA GLN A 126 1.36 -32.05 -3.87
C GLN A 126 1.80 -30.70 -4.45
N ARG A 127 1.43 -30.39 -5.70
CA ARG A 127 1.82 -29.12 -6.34
C ARG A 127 1.10 -27.91 -5.73
N LEU A 128 -0.13 -28.07 -5.27
CA LEU A 128 -0.85 -27.07 -4.48
C LEU A 128 -0.11 -26.75 -3.16
N ARG A 129 0.29 -27.78 -2.41
CA ARG A 129 1.11 -27.64 -1.19
C ARG A 129 2.39 -26.86 -1.43
N ASP A 130 3.16 -27.27 -2.44
CA ASP A 130 4.45 -26.67 -2.75
C ASP A 130 4.30 -25.21 -3.22
N THR A 131 3.27 -24.94 -4.03
CA THR A 131 2.89 -23.59 -4.47
C THR A 131 2.58 -22.68 -3.29
N ARG A 132 1.73 -23.13 -2.35
CA ARG A 132 1.39 -22.35 -1.15
C ARG A 132 2.62 -22.09 -0.28
N LYS A 133 3.44 -23.12 -0.02
CA LYS A 133 4.67 -23.00 0.79
C LYS A 133 5.63 -21.94 0.23
N GLY A 134 5.76 -21.86 -1.09
CA GLY A 134 6.62 -20.87 -1.76
C GLY A 134 6.05 -19.44 -1.77
N PHE A 135 4.74 -19.26 -1.52
CA PHE A 135 4.06 -17.99 -1.69
C PHE A 135 3.63 -17.34 -0.36
N GLU A 136 2.99 -18.10 0.53
CA GLU A 136 2.26 -17.56 1.69
C GLU A 136 3.14 -16.73 2.63
N ALA A 137 4.22 -17.32 3.15
CA ALA A 137 5.07 -16.60 4.10
C ALA A 137 5.79 -15.38 3.47
N PRO A 138 6.41 -15.47 2.28
CA PRO A 138 6.98 -14.30 1.61
C PRO A 138 5.96 -13.19 1.34
N TRP A 139 4.78 -13.55 0.82
CA TRP A 139 3.74 -12.58 0.50
C TRP A 139 3.23 -11.87 1.75
N ASN A 140 2.97 -12.63 2.82
CA ASN A 140 2.49 -12.10 4.10
C ASN A 140 3.49 -11.12 4.70
N ARG A 141 4.79 -11.45 4.71
CA ARG A 141 5.85 -10.53 5.20
C ARG A 141 5.81 -9.20 4.48
N TRP A 142 5.78 -9.22 3.14
CA TRP A 142 5.70 -7.98 2.37
C TRP A 142 4.39 -7.23 2.61
N ASN A 143 3.26 -7.92 2.78
CA ASN A 143 2.00 -7.28 3.13
C ASN A 143 2.05 -6.58 4.50
N HIS A 144 2.66 -7.20 5.51
CA HIS A 144 2.85 -6.57 6.81
C HIS A 144 3.75 -5.32 6.71
N THR A 145 4.85 -5.39 5.95
CA THR A 145 5.70 -4.21 5.73
C THR A 145 4.95 -3.09 5.03
N ARG A 146 4.16 -3.39 3.99
CA ARG A 146 3.31 -2.38 3.32
C ARG A 146 2.24 -1.81 4.24
N THR A 147 1.70 -2.62 5.15
CA THR A 147 0.75 -2.14 6.17
C THR A 147 1.43 -1.10 7.05
N VAL A 148 2.60 -1.41 7.61
CA VAL A 148 3.36 -0.49 8.47
C VAL A 148 3.73 0.80 7.72
N LEU A 149 4.25 0.68 6.49
CA LEU A 149 4.66 1.84 5.70
C LEU A 149 3.47 2.72 5.30
N SER A 150 2.36 2.14 4.84
CA SER A 150 1.19 2.92 4.42
C SER A 150 0.50 3.58 5.62
N THR A 151 0.46 2.91 6.78
CA THR A 151 -0.01 3.51 8.03
C THR A 151 0.94 4.62 8.51
N GLY A 152 2.26 4.42 8.40
CA GLY A 152 3.25 5.46 8.70
C GLY A 152 3.07 6.69 7.80
N ALA A 153 2.87 6.49 6.51
CA ALA A 153 2.56 7.57 5.56
C ALA A 153 1.26 8.30 5.96
N LEU A 154 0.18 7.57 6.24
CA LEU A 154 -1.07 8.17 6.72
C LEU A 154 -0.86 9.04 7.96
N VAL A 155 -0.24 8.50 9.01
CA VAL A 155 -0.06 9.19 10.30
C VAL A 155 0.79 10.44 10.13
N THR A 156 1.92 10.33 9.43
CA THR A 156 2.84 11.46 9.25
C THR A 156 2.25 12.57 8.38
N LEU A 157 1.48 12.23 7.33
CA LEU A 157 0.74 13.20 6.53
C LEU A 157 -0.36 13.91 7.35
N VAL A 158 -1.05 13.19 8.24
CA VAL A 158 -2.04 13.80 9.16
C VAL A 158 -1.37 14.74 10.16
N ILE A 159 -0.24 14.34 10.74
CA ILE A 159 0.54 15.22 11.65
C ILE A 159 0.96 16.49 10.93
N ALA A 160 1.51 16.37 9.72
CA ALA A 160 1.90 17.51 8.89
C ALA A 160 0.72 18.43 8.54
N ALA A 161 -0.49 17.88 8.36
CA ALA A 161 -1.70 18.66 8.13
C ALA A 161 -2.17 19.41 9.40
N SER A 162 -2.00 18.81 10.58
CA SER A 162 -2.38 19.41 11.87
C SER A 162 -1.43 20.50 12.38
N GLY A 163 -0.18 20.53 11.92
CA GLY A 163 0.78 21.59 12.29
C GLY A 163 0.58 22.92 11.58
N GLN A 164 -0.34 22.99 10.61
CA GLN A 164 -0.57 24.18 9.76
C GLN A 164 -1.64 25.14 10.31
N SER A 165 -2.18 24.86 11.51
CA SER A 165 -3.20 25.68 12.19
C SER A 165 -2.59 26.71 13.13
#